data_AF-A0A1B6AJE7-F1
#
_entry.id   AF-A0A1B6AJE7-F1
#
_cell.length_a   1.000
_cell.length_b   1.000
_cell.length_c   1.000
_cell.angle_alpha   90.00
_cell.angle_beta   90.00
_cell.angle_gamma   90.00
#
_symmetry.space_group_name_H-M   'P 1'
#
loop_
_entity.id
_entity.type
_entity.pdbx_description
1 polymer ?
#
loop_
_entity_poly.entity_id
_entity_poly.type
_entity_poly.pdbx_seq_one_letter_code
_entity_poly.pdbx_strand_id
1 'polypeptide(L)'
;MAGRARRRRRAAPDSWGGDGLTPRNCRPAHLKDPLPVPEPVPVAGCDVCGALVRQRAEAYTAGDKSKVIDCNIELRRYLHPVAGS
;
A
#
# COMPACT_ATOMS: atom_id res chain seq x y z
N MET A 1 -47.07 -8.75 -38.78
CA MET A 1 -45.62 -9.02 -38.68
C MET A 1 -45.03 -8.07 -37.63
N ALA A 2 -44.65 -8.60 -36.47
CA ALA A 2 -44.45 -7.86 -35.22
C ALA A 2 -43.11 -7.10 -35.14
N GLY A 3 -43.16 -5.87 -34.60
CA GLY A 3 -42.01 -4.98 -34.41
C GLY A 3 -41.08 -5.44 -33.27
N ARG A 4 -39.77 -5.46 -33.55
CA ARG A 4 -38.71 -5.77 -32.58
C ARG A 4 -38.50 -4.61 -31.62
N ALA A 5 -39.08 -4.69 -30.43
CA ALA A 5 -38.82 -3.77 -29.33
C ALA A 5 -37.38 -3.93 -28.81
N ARG A 6 -36.58 -2.86 -28.87
CA ARG A 6 -35.26 -2.80 -28.24
C ARG A 6 -35.41 -2.44 -26.76
N ARG A 7 -34.85 -3.31 -25.92
CA ARG A 7 -34.27 -3.08 -24.58
C ARG A 7 -35.21 -2.57 -23.48
N ARG A 8 -35.14 -3.23 -22.32
CA ARG A 8 -34.35 -2.74 -21.17
C ARG A 8 -33.72 -3.95 -20.47
N ARG A 9 -32.39 -3.97 -20.31
CA ARG A 9 -31.75 -4.91 -19.38
C ARG A 9 -32.23 -4.48 -17.99
N ARG A 10 -32.87 -5.40 -17.26
CA ARG A 10 -33.23 -5.20 -15.87
C ARG A 10 -31.90 -5.08 -15.10
N ALA A 11 -31.70 -3.99 -14.36
CA ALA A 11 -30.57 -3.89 -13.44
C ALA A 11 -30.74 -4.96 -12.37
N ALA A 12 -29.68 -5.71 -12.08
CA ALA A 12 -29.63 -6.59 -10.93
C ALA A 12 -29.67 -5.70 -9.67
N PRO A 13 -30.43 -6.04 -8.62
CA PRO A 13 -30.25 -5.40 -7.34
C PRO A 13 -28.90 -5.82 -6.76
N ASP A 14 -28.04 -4.83 -6.50
CA ASP A 14 -26.83 -4.93 -5.72
C ASP A 14 -27.20 -5.30 -4.27
N SER A 15 -27.43 -6.60 -4.08
CA SER A 15 -27.76 -7.22 -2.80
C SER A 15 -26.54 -7.30 -1.91
N TRP A 16 -26.12 -6.18 -1.33
CA TRP A 16 -25.37 -6.22 -0.07
C TRP A 16 -26.39 -6.38 1.06
N GLY A 17 -26.84 -7.62 1.26
CA GLY A 17 -27.73 -8.00 2.36
C GLY A 17 -27.06 -7.71 3.71
N GLY A 18 -27.57 -6.70 4.41
CA GLY A 18 -27.15 -6.31 5.74
C GLY A 18 -28.02 -6.95 6.81
N ASP A 19 -28.09 -8.28 6.85
CA ASP A 19 -28.85 -9.02 7.85
C ASP A 19 -27.89 -9.71 8.83
N GLY A 20 -27.74 -9.15 10.04
CA GLY A 20 -27.15 -9.85 11.19
C GLY A 20 -25.64 -9.70 11.39
N LEU A 21 -25.18 -8.50 11.78
CA LEU A 21 -23.87 -8.36 12.42
C LEU A 21 -23.91 -9.01 13.81
N THR A 22 -23.46 -10.26 13.91
CA THR A 22 -22.98 -10.78 15.19
C THR A 22 -21.95 -9.78 15.73
N PRO A 23 -22.00 -9.41 17.03
CA PRO A 23 -20.97 -8.55 17.61
C PRO A 23 -19.62 -9.22 17.38
N ARG A 24 -18.74 -8.58 16.61
CA ARG A 24 -17.36 -9.05 16.50
C ARG A 24 -16.81 -9.08 17.93
N ASN A 25 -16.51 -10.27 18.44
CA ASN A 25 -15.96 -10.45 19.79
C ASN A 25 -14.53 -9.89 19.92
N CYS A 26 -13.96 -9.38 18.84
CA CYS A 26 -12.68 -8.70 18.81
C CYS A 26 -12.81 -7.35 19.53
N ARG A 27 -12.27 -7.26 20.76
CA ARG A 27 -12.07 -5.96 21.40
C ARG A 27 -11.04 -5.15 20.60
N PRO A 28 -11.24 -3.83 20.41
CA PRO A 28 -10.22 -2.97 19.80
C PRO A 28 -8.90 -3.10 20.56
N ALA A 29 -7.83 -3.46 19.86
CA ALA A 29 -6.48 -3.42 20.42
C ALA A 29 -5.98 -1.98 20.34
N HIS A 30 -5.66 -1.39 21.49
CA HIS A 30 -5.00 -0.09 21.53
C HIS A 30 -3.49 -0.31 21.37
N LEU A 31 -2.98 -0.13 20.15
CA LEU A 31 -1.56 -0.16 19.89
C LEU A 31 -0.94 1.17 20.36
N LYS A 32 0.18 1.11 21.07
CA LYS A 32 0.94 2.32 21.38
C LYS A 32 1.38 2.97 20.08
N ASP A 33 1.24 4.28 19.99
CA ASP A 33 1.66 5.04 18.81
C ASP A 33 3.15 4.73 18.56
N PRO A 34 3.50 4.10 17.41
CA PRO A 34 4.89 3.91 17.08
C PRO A 34 5.45 5.31 16.84
N LEU A 35 6.30 5.77 17.77
CA LEU A 35 7.06 7.01 17.67
C LEU A 35 7.53 7.24 16.23
N PRO A 36 7.65 8.49 15.76
CA PRO A 36 8.06 8.77 14.39
C PRO A 36 9.35 8.01 14.09
N VAL A 37 9.23 6.93 13.31
CA VAL A 37 10.37 6.10 12.98
C VAL A 37 11.18 6.87 11.96
N PRO A 38 12.47 7.14 12.23
CA PRO A 38 13.29 7.91 11.30
C PRO A 38 13.34 7.23 9.93
N GLU A 39 13.46 8.06 8.89
CA GLU A 39 13.64 7.56 7.54
C GLU A 39 14.93 6.72 7.45
N PRO A 40 14.90 5.60 6.74
CA PRO A 40 16.09 4.78 6.55
C PRO A 40 17.16 5.55 5.77
N VAL A 41 18.40 5.42 6.23
CA VAL A 41 19.59 6.05 5.66
C VAL A 41 20.20 5.11 4.62
N PRO A 42 20.55 5.59 3.41
CA PRO A 42 21.25 4.79 2.42
C PRO A 42 22.68 4.47 2.87
N VAL A 43 23.22 3.33 2.47
CA VAL A 43 24.65 3.06 2.64
C VAL A 43 25.46 3.79 1.57
N ALA A 44 26.52 4.47 2.02
CA ALA A 44 27.41 5.23 1.14
C ALA A 44 28.08 4.31 0.10
N GLY A 45 28.06 4.73 -1.16
CA GLY A 45 28.68 3.99 -2.27
C GLY A 45 27.84 2.82 -2.80
N CYS A 46 26.61 2.62 -2.35
CA CYS A 46 25.70 1.65 -2.96
C CYS A 46 24.78 2.32 -3.99
N ASP A 47 24.93 1.92 -5.25
CA ASP A 47 24.11 2.43 -6.35
C ASP A 47 22.61 2.12 -6.17
N VAL A 48 22.29 0.94 -5.60
CA VAL A 48 20.91 0.54 -5.31
C VAL A 48 20.28 1.43 -4.25
N CYS A 49 20.99 1.71 -3.15
CA CYS A 49 20.52 2.62 -2.12
C CYS A 49 20.33 4.04 -2.69
N GLY A 50 21.27 4.51 -3.52
CA GLY A 50 21.15 5.80 -4.21
C GLY A 50 19.92 5.87 -5.14
N ALA A 51 19.66 4.81 -5.90
CA ALA A 51 18.49 4.72 -6.75
C ALA A 51 17.17 4.73 -5.94
N LEU A 52 17.10 4.00 -4.83
CA LEU A 52 15.93 3.99 -3.95
C LEU A 52 15.66 5.35 -3.31
N VAL A 53 16.70 6.09 -2.92
CA VAL A 53 16.55 7.46 -2.39
C VAL A 53 15.97 8.41 -3.44
N ARG A 54 16.43 8.30 -4.69
CA ARG A 54 15.89 9.10 -5.80
C ARG A 54 14.43 8.77 -6.07
N GLN A 55 14.08 7.48 -6.16
CA GLN A 55 12.69 7.04 -6.32
C GLN A 55 11.80 7.50 -5.17
N ARG A 56 12.31 7.48 -3.93
CA ARG A 56 11.58 8.00 -2.77
C ARG A 56 11.31 9.50 -2.89
N ALA A 57 12.29 10.28 -3.34
CA ALA A 57 12.12 11.72 -3.54
C ALA A 57 11.07 12.02 -4.63
N GLU A 58 11.10 11.27 -5.73
CA GLU A 58 10.09 11.37 -6.80
C GLU A 58 8.69 11.01 -6.27
N ALA A 59 8.57 9.93 -5.49
CA ALA A 59 7.31 9.54 -4.86
C ALA A 59 6.77 10.59 -3.89
N TYR A 60 7.64 11.28 -3.14
CA TYR A 60 7.25 12.42 -2.32
C TYR A 60 6.68 13.57 -3.16
N THR A 61 7.32 13.91 -4.29
CA THR A 61 6.81 14.96 -5.17
C THR A 61 5.49 14.60 -5.84
N ALA A 62 5.27 13.30 -6.13
CA ALA A 62 4.02 12.80 -6.69
C ALA A 62 2.90 12.62 -5.65
N GLY A 63 3.22 12.70 -4.36
CA GLY A 63 2.28 12.42 -3.27
C GLY A 63 1.94 10.93 -3.09
N ASP A 64 2.71 10.04 -3.72
CA ASP A 64 2.52 8.59 -3.63
C ASP A 64 3.16 8.04 -2.35
N LYS A 65 2.41 8.11 -1.26
CA LYS A 65 2.85 7.64 0.06
C LYS A 65 3.08 6.13 0.11
N SER A 66 2.36 5.35 -0.69
CA SER A 66 2.57 3.89 -0.77
C SER A 66 3.96 3.61 -1.31
N LYS A 67 4.34 4.28 -2.41
CA LYS A 67 5.65 4.11 -3.02
C LYS A 67 6.79 4.59 -2.11
N VAL A 68 6.59 5.67 -1.35
CA VAL A 68 7.54 6.12 -0.31
C VAL A 68 7.78 5.02 0.72
N ILE A 69 6.71 4.37 1.21
CA ILE A 69 6.80 3.30 2.19
C ILE A 69 7.54 2.09 1.60
N ASP A 70 7.25 1.71 0.36
CA ASP A 70 7.94 0.61 -0.32
C ASP A 70 9.45 0.87 -0.41
N CYS A 71 9.86 2.07 -0.87
CA CYS A 71 11.28 2.45 -0.92
C CYS A 71 11.93 2.41 0.46
N ASN A 72 11.21 2.82 1.52
CA ASN A 72 11.72 2.75 2.89
C ASN A 72 11.87 1.31 3.40
N ILE A 73 10.94 0.42 3.05
CA ILE A 73 11.03 -1.00 3.40
C ILE A 73 12.23 -1.63 2.69
N GLU A 74 12.43 -1.35 1.40
CA GLU A 74 13.55 -1.90 0.64
C GLU A 74 14.91 -1.39 1.14
N LEU A 75 15.01 -0.11 1.49
CA LEU A 75 16.22 0.44 2.12
C LEU A 75 16.55 -0.25 3.46
N ARG A 76 15.54 -0.68 4.23
CA ARG A 76 15.76 -1.42 5.50
C ARG A 76 16.09 -2.89 5.28
N ARG A 77 15.56 -3.49 4.22
CA ARG A 77 15.77 -4.90 3.88
C ARG A 77 17.09 -5.15 3.19
N TYR A 78 17.69 -4.12 2.60
CA TYR A 78 18.91 -4.27 1.83
C TYR A 78 20.08 -4.66 2.75
N LEU A 79 20.35 -5.97 2.80
CA LEU A 79 21.54 -6.54 3.41
C LEU A 79 22.70 -6.32 2.45
N HIS A 80 23.59 -5.38 2.78
CA HIS A 80 24.85 -5.27 2.06
C HIS A 80 25.66 -6.54 2.27
N PRO A 81 26.15 -7.21 1.22
CA PRO A 81 27.21 -8.18 1.39
C PRO A 81 28.35 -7.44 2.08
N VAL A 82 28.75 -7.90 3.27
CA VAL A 82 29.96 -7.38 3.91
C VAL A 82 31.10 -7.63 2.94
N ALA A 83 31.70 -6.57 2.41
CA ALA A 83 32.94 -6.70 1.66
C ALA A 83 34.04 -7.04 2.68
N GLY A 84 34.27 -8.34 2.90
CA GLY A 84 35.27 -8.83 3.83
C GLY A 84 35.09 -10.29 4.26
N SER A 85 35.45 -11.22 3.38
CA SER A 85 36.03 -12.51 3.74
C SER A 85 37.10 -12.86 2.72
#